data_AF-A0A672TSR8-F1
#
_entry.id   AF-A0A672TSR8-F1
#
_cell.length_a   1.000
_cell.length_b   1.000
_cell.length_c   1.000
_cell.angle_alpha   90.00
_cell.angle_beta   90.00
_cell.angle_gamma   90.00
#
_symmetry.space_group_name_H-M   'P 1'
#
loop_
_entity.id
_entity.type
_entity.pdbx_description
1 polymer ?
#
loop_
_entity_poly.entity_id
_entity_poly.type
_entity_poly.pdbx_seq_one_letter_code
_entity_poly.pdbx_strand_id
1 'polypeptide(L)'
;MSEVSGVMANAEIKPKFTHRAKKWSDGVENLYRFQQAGYRDEIEYKQVKQVDMVEYWPETGFVKKLQRRDNTFYYYNKQRECEDKEVHKVKVYVY
;
A
#
# COMPACT_ATOMS: atom_id res chain seq x y z
N MET A 1 -35.16 -20.09 -5.88
CA MET A 1 -34.30 -18.90 -6.07
C MET A 1 -34.31 -18.09 -4.79
N SER A 2 -33.15 -17.90 -4.17
CA SER A 2 -32.77 -16.70 -3.39
C SER A 2 -31.41 -17.02 -2.76
N GLU A 3 -30.36 -16.93 -3.56
CA GLU A 3 -28.99 -16.86 -3.05
C GLU A 3 -28.82 -15.47 -2.42
N VAL A 4 -28.87 -15.41 -1.09
CA VAL A 4 -28.45 -14.22 -0.34
C VAL A 4 -26.91 -14.27 -0.33
N SER A 5 -26.31 -13.75 -1.40
CA SER A 5 -24.87 -13.66 -1.52
C SER A 5 -24.32 -12.56 -0.62
N GLY A 6 -23.63 -12.97 0.44
CA GLY A 6 -22.33 -12.39 0.77
C GLY A 6 -22.35 -11.09 1.56
N VAL A 7 -22.49 -11.27 2.87
CA VAL A 7 -21.94 -10.41 3.92
C VAL A 7 -20.52 -9.95 3.56
N MET A 8 -20.26 -8.66 3.70
CA MET A 8 -19.07 -8.02 4.27
C MET A 8 -19.17 -6.56 3.85
N ALA A 9 -19.84 -5.75 4.68
CA ALA A 9 -19.62 -4.32 4.67
C ALA A 9 -18.14 -4.13 5.01
N ASN A 10 -17.31 -4.05 3.97
CA ASN A 10 -15.92 -3.62 4.06
C ASN A 10 -15.99 -2.21 4.63
N ALA A 11 -15.87 -2.09 5.95
CA ALA A 11 -15.77 -0.80 6.60
C ALA A 11 -14.67 -0.07 5.86
N GLU A 12 -15.01 0.98 5.11
CA GLU A 12 -14.02 1.82 4.47
C GLU A 12 -13.25 2.47 5.61
N ILE A 13 -12.17 1.82 6.05
CA ILE A 13 -11.25 2.36 7.04
C ILE A 13 -10.67 3.59 6.34
N LYS A 14 -11.24 4.75 6.69
CA LYS A 14 -10.85 6.04 6.13
C LYS A 14 -9.87 6.69 7.09
N PRO A 15 -8.76 7.23 6.57
CA PRO A 15 -7.80 7.92 7.42
C PRO A 15 -8.43 9.18 8.00
N LYS A 16 -8.20 9.42 9.28
CA LYS A 16 -8.60 10.65 9.98
C LYS A 16 -7.82 11.86 9.48
N PHE A 17 -6.51 11.68 9.28
CA PHE A 17 -5.61 12.74 8.86
C PHE A 17 -4.61 12.24 7.83
N THR A 18 -4.19 13.15 6.94
CA THR A 18 -3.11 12.90 5.98
C THR A 18 -2.06 13.99 6.13
N HIS A 19 -0.79 13.61 6.19
CA HIS A 19 0.33 14.55 6.14
C HIS A 19 1.41 14.05 5.18
N ARG A 20 2.40 14.87 4.86
CA ARG A 20 3.53 14.47 4.00
C ARG A 20 4.69 13.97 4.86
N ALA A 21 5.37 12.93 4.39
CA ALA A 21 6.58 12.46 5.07
C ALA A 21 7.66 13.55 5.04
N LYS A 22 8.34 13.74 6.16
CA LYS A 22 9.43 14.73 6.30
C LYS A 22 10.82 14.10 6.19
N LYS A 23 10.93 12.82 6.58
CA LYS A 23 12.16 12.04 6.57
C LYS A 23 11.85 10.67 6.02
N TRP A 24 12.83 10.06 5.37
CA TRP A 24 12.74 8.69 4.94
C TRP A 24 12.72 7.74 6.16
N SER A 25 11.93 6.68 6.05
CA SER A 25 11.90 5.54 6.97
C SER A 25 11.37 4.32 6.23
N ASP A 26 11.54 3.13 6.79
CA ASP A 26 11.07 1.88 6.19
C ASP A 26 9.55 1.89 5.94
N GLY A 27 8.78 2.51 6.84
CA GLY A 27 7.34 2.71 6.65
C GLY A 27 7.02 3.67 5.49
N VAL A 28 7.81 4.73 5.32
CA VAL A 28 7.66 5.68 4.21
C VAL A 28 8.02 5.03 2.87
N GLU A 29 9.04 4.17 2.84
CA GLU A 29 9.40 3.37 1.67
C GLU A 29 8.23 2.49 1.22
N ASN A 30 7.62 1.74 2.15
CA ASN A 30 6.47 0.90 1.82
C ASN A 30 5.26 1.74 1.37
N LEU A 31 4.97 2.85 2.04
CA LEU A 31 3.91 3.79 1.62
C LEU A 31 4.16 4.34 0.22
N TYR A 32 5.42 4.69 -0.11
CA TYR A 32 5.81 5.11 -1.44
C TYR A 32 5.49 4.04 -2.48
N ARG A 33 5.84 2.78 -2.23
CA ARG A 33 5.55 1.65 -3.11
C ARG A 33 4.05 1.47 -3.33
N PHE A 34 3.25 1.47 -2.26
CA PHE A 34 1.78 1.39 -2.37
C PHE A 34 1.21 2.52 -3.22
N GLN A 35 1.67 3.75 -3.01
CA GLN A 35 1.22 4.94 -3.75
C GLN A 35 1.61 4.90 -5.22
N GLN A 36 2.81 4.42 -5.53
CA GLN A 36 3.24 4.22 -6.91
C GLN A 36 2.38 3.18 -7.64
N ALA A 37 1.88 2.16 -6.93
CA ALA A 37 0.95 1.17 -7.47
C ALA A 37 -0.51 1.66 -7.56
N GLY A 38 -0.83 2.84 -7.01
CA GLY A 38 -2.17 3.43 -7.03
C GLY A 38 -3.03 3.10 -5.81
N TYR A 39 -2.40 2.78 -4.68
CA TYR A 39 -3.06 2.53 -3.39
C TYR A 39 -2.54 3.51 -2.34
N ARG A 40 -3.35 3.87 -1.35
CA ARG A 40 -2.92 4.75 -0.26
C ARG A 40 -1.90 4.05 0.65
N ASP A 41 -2.17 2.79 0.96
CA ASP A 41 -1.44 1.97 1.92
C ASP A 41 -1.78 0.47 1.75
N GLU A 42 -1.23 -0.35 2.65
CA GLU A 42 -1.48 -1.79 2.69
C GLU A 42 -2.96 -2.12 2.91
N ILE A 43 -3.67 -1.34 3.73
CA ILE A 43 -5.09 -1.58 4.05
C ILE A 43 -5.92 -1.48 2.77
N GLU A 44 -5.76 -0.40 1.99
CA GLU A 44 -6.48 -0.25 0.72
C GLU A 44 -6.08 -1.33 -0.28
N TYR A 45 -4.79 -1.70 -0.35
CA TYR A 45 -4.36 -2.76 -1.25
C TYR A 45 -5.04 -4.10 -0.95
N LYS A 46 -5.03 -4.51 0.32
CA LYS A 46 -5.70 -5.75 0.78
C LYS A 46 -7.19 -5.71 0.51
N GLN A 47 -7.82 -4.56 0.74
CA GLN A 47 -9.26 -4.37 0.50
C GLN A 47 -9.61 -4.46 -0.99
N VAL A 48 -8.84 -3.80 -1.87
CA VAL A 48 -9.12 -3.75 -3.32
C VAL A 48 -8.79 -5.08 -4.00
N LYS A 49 -7.69 -5.73 -3.61
CA LYS A 49 -7.27 -7.00 -4.21
C LYS A 49 -7.82 -8.23 -3.51
N GLN A 50 -8.53 -8.05 -2.39
CA GLN A 50 -9.07 -9.12 -1.56
C GLN A 50 -7.99 -10.16 -1.22
N VAL A 51 -6.82 -9.65 -0.80
CA VAL A 51 -5.67 -10.46 -0.38
C VAL A 51 -5.38 -10.25 1.09
N ASP A 52 -5.09 -11.32 1.82
CA ASP A 52 -4.77 -11.24 3.24
C ASP A 52 -3.31 -10.81 3.50
N MET A 53 -2.42 -11.15 2.58
CA MET A 53 -0.97 -10.94 2.71
C MET A 53 -0.38 -10.24 1.49
N VAL A 54 0.58 -9.35 1.76
CA VAL A 54 1.43 -8.71 0.75
C VAL A 54 2.78 -9.42 0.72
N GLU A 55 3.38 -9.53 -0.46
CA GLU A 55 4.70 -10.15 -0.61
C GLU A 55 5.79 -9.14 -0.21
N TYR A 56 6.58 -9.49 0.81
CA TYR A 56 7.68 -8.67 1.31
C TYR A 56 9.03 -9.37 1.09
N TRP A 57 10.10 -8.59 0.97
CA TRP A 57 11.46 -9.09 1.02
C TRP A 57 11.80 -9.52 2.46
N PRO A 58 12.31 -10.75 2.70
CA PRO A 58 12.58 -11.24 4.05
C PRO A 58 13.74 -10.49 4.73
N GLU A 59 14.68 -9.94 3.96
CA GLU A 59 15.85 -9.23 4.48
C GLU A 59 15.51 -7.82 5.01
N THR A 60 14.67 -7.08 4.28
CA THR A 60 14.40 -5.66 4.55
C THR A 60 12.99 -5.36 5.01
N GLY A 61 12.05 -6.29 4.82
CA GLY A 61 10.63 -6.05 5.08
C GLY A 61 9.98 -5.08 4.09
N PHE A 62 10.63 -4.81 2.96
CA PHE A 62 10.05 -3.96 1.91
C PHE A 62 9.13 -4.72 0.99
N VAL A 63 8.08 -4.05 0.50
CA VAL A 63 7.12 -4.63 -0.44
C VAL A 63 7.86 -5.09 -1.70
N LYS A 64 7.78 -6.37 -2.03
CA LYS A 64 8.48 -6.96 -3.18
C LYS A 64 7.71 -6.80 -4.47
N LYS A 65 6.39 -6.96 -4.41
CA LYS A 65 5.52 -6.97 -5.59
C LYS A 65 4.12 -6.47 -5.23
N LEU A 66 3.56 -5.61 -6.06
CA LEU A 66 2.16 -5.18 -5.98
C LEU A 66 1.47 -5.32 -7.32
N GLN A 67 0.22 -5.77 -7.31
CA GLN A 67 -0.63 -5.70 -8.49
C GLN A 67 -1.32 -4.34 -8.55
N ARG A 68 -1.19 -3.63 -9.66
CA ARG A 68 -1.84 -2.34 -9.91
C ARG A 68 -3.35 -2.52 -10.20
N ARG A 69 -4.07 -1.41 -10.29
CA ARG A 69 -5.51 -1.40 -10.61
C ARG A 69 -5.81 -1.86 -12.05
N ASP A 70 -4.85 -1.71 -12.97
CA ASP A 70 -4.91 -2.19 -14.35
C ASP A 70 -4.51 -3.69 -14.49
N ASN A 71 -4.38 -4.40 -13.37
CA ASN A 71 -3.95 -5.80 -13.27
C ASN A 71 -2.50 -6.09 -13.70
N THR A 72 -1.71 -5.07 -14.04
CA THR A 72 -0.27 -5.21 -14.23
C THR A 72 0.45 -5.33 -12.88
N PHE A 73 1.68 -5.84 -12.89
CA PHE A 73 2.47 -6.02 -11.67
C PHE A 73 3.63 -5.03 -11.63
N TYR A 74 3.77 -4.34 -10.50
CA TYR A 74 5.02 -3.67 -10.14
C TYR A 74 5.88 -4.58 -9.29
N TYR A 75 7.16 -4.62 -9.63
CA TYR A 75 8.21 -5.29 -8.88
C TYR A 75 9.12 -4.20 -8.32
N TYR A 76 9.45 -4.31 -7.04
CA TYR A 76 10.28 -3.33 -6.34
C TYR A 76 11.57 -3.98 -5.87
N ASN A 77 12.64 -3.21 -5.85
CA ASN A 77 13.93 -3.70 -5.42
C ASN A 77 13.93 -4.02 -3.91
N LYS A 78 14.82 -4.93 -3.49
CA LYS A 78 14.98 -5.27 -2.07
C LYS A 78 15.60 -4.13 -1.26
N GLN A 79 16.32 -3.24 -1.94
CA GLN A 79 16.93 -2.04 -1.37
C GLN A 79 15.98 -0.84 -1.46
N ARG A 80 16.36 0.25 -0.78
CA ARG A 80 15.67 1.53 -0.80
C ARG A 80 15.55 2.09 -2.22
N GLU A 81 14.34 2.43 -2.64
CA GLU A 81 14.06 3.09 -3.92
C GLU A 81 13.55 4.53 -3.73
N CYS A 82 12.99 4.88 -2.57
CA CYS A 82 12.54 6.24 -2.30
C CYS A 82 13.72 7.17 -2.00
N GLU A 83 14.15 7.94 -3.01
CA GLU A 83 15.14 9.01 -2.82
C GLU A 83 14.62 10.09 -1.88
N ASP A 84 15.51 10.81 -1.20
CA ASP A 84 15.12 11.91 -0.29
C ASP A 84 14.31 13.02 -1.01
N LYS A 85 14.50 13.17 -2.32
CA LYS A 85 13.73 14.07 -3.19
C LYS A 85 12.28 13.62 -3.38
N GLU A 86 11.94 12.38 -3.07
CA GLU A 86 10.59 11.84 -3.25
C GLU A 86 9.83 11.67 -1.94
N VAL A 87 10.55 11.61 -0.82
CA VAL A 87 9.99 11.51 0.53
C VAL A 87 8.87 12.53 0.76
N HIS A 88 9.09 13.80 0.39
CA HIS A 88 8.09 14.86 0.60
C HIS A 88 6.83 14.71 -0.28
N LYS A 89 6.86 13.84 -1.29
CA LYS A 89 5.70 13.50 -2.12
C LYS A 89 4.84 12.40 -1.48
N VAL A 90 5.44 11.56 -0.63
CA VAL A 90 4.76 10.45 0.03
C VAL A 90 3.75 10.97 1.05
N LYS A 91 2.50 10.51 0.91
CA LYS A 91 1.42 10.80 1.86
C LYS A 91 1.42 9.76 2.97
N VAL A 92 1.43 10.21 4.21
CA VAL A 92 1.29 9.36 5.39
C VAL A 92 -0.14 9.50 5.89
N TYR A 93 -0.85 8.37 5.93
CA TYR A 93 -2.24 8.26 6.37
C TYR A 93 -2.29 7.83 7.82
N VAL A 94 -3.08 8.54 8.63
CA VAL A 94 -3.27 8.27 10.06
C VAL A 94 -4.74 7.92 10.27
N TYR A 95 -5.00 6.77 10.91
CA TYR A 95 -6.34 6.22 11.14
C TYR A 95 -6.81 6.39 12.58
#